data_AF-A0A8J4VUJ5-F1
#
_entry.id   AF-A0A8J4VUJ5-F1
#
_cell.length_a   1.000
_cell.length_b   1.000
_cell.length_c   1.000
_cell.angle_alpha   90.00
_cell.angle_beta   90.00
_cell.angle_gamma   90.00
#
_symmetry.space_group_name_H-M   'P 1'
#
loop_
_entity.id
_entity.type
_entity.pdbx_description
1 polymer ?
#
loop_
_entity_poly.entity_id
_entity_poly.type
_entity_poly.pdbx_seq_one_letter_code
_entity_poly.pdbx_strand_id
1 'polypeptide(L)'
;MVKEAEKFAKEDKEQRDAIDTKNQADSILYQTEKQLKELGDKVPGPVKEKVEAKVKELKDAISGGSTQAIKDAMAALNQEVMQLGQSIYSQPGQPNADPASASAPGSSRSTRKTADGDDVIEADFTNSK
;
A
#
# COMPACT_ATOMS: atom_id res chain seq x y z
N MET A 1 -30.66 12.46 -22.47
CA MET A 1 -30.43 13.33 -21.30
C MET A 1 -30.08 12.53 -20.03
N VAL A 2 -31.01 11.89 -19.31
CA VAL A 2 -30.68 11.16 -18.05
C VAL A 2 -29.71 9.99 -18.28
N LYS A 3 -29.98 9.14 -19.28
CA LYS A 3 -29.11 7.99 -19.63
C LYS A 3 -27.72 8.38 -20.16
N GLU A 4 -27.60 9.57 -20.75
CA GLU A 4 -26.30 10.09 -21.20
C GLU A 4 -25.51 10.63 -20.00
N ALA A 5 -26.16 11.39 -19.11
CA ALA A 5 -25.53 11.89 -17.89
C ALA A 5 -25.01 10.76 -16.98
N GLU A 6 -25.75 9.67 -16.85
CA GLU A 6 -25.31 8.48 -16.10
C GLU A 6 -24.09 7.80 -16.73
N LYS A 7 -24.02 7.75 -18.07
CA LYS A 7 -22.90 7.17 -18.79
C LYS A 7 -21.62 8.00 -18.59
N PHE A 8 -21.71 9.32 -18.73
CA PHE A 8 -20.58 10.22 -18.49
C PHE A 8 -20.10 10.17 -17.04
N ALA A 9 -21.02 10.13 -16.07
CA ALA A 9 -20.67 9.99 -14.66
C ALA A 9 -19.92 8.68 -14.36
N LYS A 10 -20.26 7.59 -15.06
CA LYS A 10 -19.58 6.31 -14.93
C LYS A 10 -18.19 6.33 -15.56
N GLU A 11 -18.07 6.86 -16.78
CA GLU A 11 -16.77 6.98 -17.48
C GLU A 11 -15.79 7.88 -16.72
N ASP A 12 -16.26 9.01 -16.18
CA ASP A 12 -15.44 9.91 -15.36
C ASP A 12 -14.94 9.22 -14.08
N LYS A 13 -15.80 8.41 -13.45
CA LYS A 13 -15.43 7.64 -12.26
C LYS A 13 -14.39 6.58 -12.60
N GLU A 14 -14.58 5.84 -13.69
CA GLU A 14 -13.64 4.80 -14.14
C GLU A 14 -12.26 5.41 -14.49
N GLN A 15 -12.22 6.59 -15.11
CA GLN A 15 -10.97 7.29 -15.39
C GLN A 15 -10.27 7.78 -14.13
N ARG A 16 -11.01 8.35 -13.17
CA ARG A 16 -10.44 8.72 -11.86
C ARG A 16 -9.87 7.52 -11.13
N ASP A 17 -10.64 6.44 -11.04
CA ASP A 17 -10.21 5.20 -10.39
C ASP A 17 -8.96 4.63 -11.05
N ALA A 18 -8.84 4.71 -12.38
CA ALA A 18 -7.65 4.28 -13.10
C ALA A 18 -6.40 5.12 -12.76
N ILE A 19 -6.54 6.44 -12.71
CA ILE A 19 -5.45 7.36 -12.35
C ILE A 19 -5.01 7.14 -10.91
N ASP A 20 -5.96 7.06 -9.98
CA ASP A 20 -5.69 6.84 -8.56
C ASP A 20 -4.98 5.49 -8.36
N THR A 21 -5.45 4.45 -9.05
CA THR A 21 -4.81 3.12 -9.03
C THR A 21 -3.37 3.18 -9.55
N LYS A 22 -3.10 3.92 -10.63
CA LYS A 22 -1.73 4.09 -11.16
C LYS A 22 -0.83 4.81 -10.17
N ASN A 23 -1.30 5.91 -9.58
CA ASN A 23 -0.54 6.68 -8.58
C ASN A 23 -0.22 5.83 -7.34
N GLN A 24 -1.17 5.01 -6.89
CA GLN A 24 -0.97 4.06 -5.80
C GLN A 24 0.09 3.02 -6.17
N ALA A 25 0.00 2.46 -7.37
CA ALA A 25 0.94 1.46 -7.87
C ALA A 25 2.37 2.01 -7.97
N ASP A 26 2.55 3.21 -8.49
CA ASP A 26 3.85 3.90 -8.55
C ASP A 26 4.42 4.15 -7.14
N SER A 27 3.58 4.53 -6.18
CA SER A 27 3.99 4.73 -4.79
C SER A 27 4.49 3.44 -4.15
N ILE A 28 3.76 2.33 -4.34
CA ILE A 28 4.14 1.01 -3.84
C ILE A 28 5.46 0.54 -4.49
N LEU A 29 5.60 0.76 -5.80
CA LEU A 29 6.81 0.46 -6.54
C LEU A 29 8.03 1.13 -5.94
N TYR A 30 7.96 2.45 -5.76
CA TYR A 30 9.04 3.24 -5.18
C TYR A 30 9.38 2.79 -3.76
N GLN A 31 8.37 2.59 -2.90
CA GLN A 31 8.57 2.13 -1.54
C GLN A 31 9.24 0.75 -1.50
N THR A 32 8.82 -0.17 -2.35
CA THR A 32 9.38 -1.53 -2.41
C THR A 32 10.82 -1.52 -2.89
N GLU A 33 11.13 -0.78 -3.97
CA GLU A 33 12.50 -0.64 -4.47
C GLU A 33 13.42 0.01 -3.43
N LYS A 34 12.92 1.02 -2.70
CA LYS A 34 13.63 1.64 -1.60
C LYS A 34 13.90 0.62 -0.49
N GLN A 35 12.89 -0.14 -0.08
CA GLN A 35 13.03 -1.14 0.98
C GLN A 35 14.01 -2.25 0.59
N LEU A 36 13.99 -2.74 -0.65
CA LEU A 36 14.98 -3.71 -1.14
C LEU A 36 16.41 -3.15 -1.10
N LYS A 37 16.59 -1.86 -1.43
CA LYS A 37 17.90 -1.19 -1.34
C LYS A 37 18.36 -1.02 0.11
N GLU A 38 17.46 -0.63 1.01
CA GLU A 38 17.78 -0.44 2.44
C GLU A 38 18.09 -1.76 3.15
N LEU A 39 17.36 -2.83 2.80
CA LEU A 39 17.60 -4.15 3.35
C LEU A 39 18.84 -4.82 2.73
N GLY A 40 19.16 -4.53 1.47
CA GLY A 40 20.40 -4.94 0.81
C GLY A 40 20.71 -6.42 1.00
N ASP A 41 21.84 -6.71 1.65
CA ASP A 41 22.34 -8.08 1.89
C ASP A 41 21.55 -8.86 2.94
N LYS A 42 20.64 -8.21 3.67
CA LYS A 42 19.76 -8.88 4.64
C LYS A 42 18.67 -9.68 3.95
N VAL A 43 18.35 -9.35 2.70
CA VAL A 43 17.31 -10.03 1.94
C VAL A 43 17.82 -11.35 1.38
N PRO A 44 17.15 -12.49 1.65
CA PRO A 44 17.50 -13.75 0.99
C PRO A 44 17.37 -13.62 -0.53
N GLY A 45 18.39 -14.06 -1.28
CA GLY A 45 18.41 -14.00 -2.75
C GLY A 45 17.12 -14.50 -3.43
N PRO A 46 16.58 -15.68 -3.05
CA PRO A 46 15.33 -16.18 -3.62
C PRO A 46 14.10 -15.29 -3.36
N VAL A 47 14.07 -14.59 -2.23
CA VAL A 47 12.98 -13.66 -1.88
C VAL A 47 13.15 -12.35 -2.64
N LYS A 48 14.39 -11.85 -2.74
CA LYS A 48 14.73 -10.66 -3.54
C LYS A 48 14.29 -10.83 -4.99
N GLU A 49 14.65 -11.96 -5.62
CA GLU A 49 14.29 -12.25 -7.01
C GLU A 49 12.77 -12.28 -7.24
N LYS A 50 12.00 -12.85 -6.30
CA LYS A 50 10.53 -12.86 -6.37
C LYS A 50 9.95 -11.44 -6.30
N VAL A 51 10.42 -10.63 -5.35
CA VAL A 51 9.95 -9.24 -5.20
C VAL A 51 10.34 -8.42 -6.43
N GLU A 52 11.56 -8.56 -6.95
CA GLU A 52 12.01 -7.88 -8.18
C GLU A 52 11.18 -8.29 -9.42
N ALA A 53 10.82 -9.58 -9.53
CA ALA A 53 9.92 -10.04 -10.59
C ALA A 53 8.53 -9.39 -10.48
N LYS A 54 7.95 -9.30 -9.26
CA LYS A 54 6.65 -8.64 -9.04
C LYS A 54 6.69 -7.13 -9.24
N VAL A 55 7.79 -6.48 -8.88
CA VAL A 55 8.09 -5.07 -9.20
C VAL A 55 8.02 -4.85 -10.70
N LYS A 56 8.64 -5.74 -11.50
CA LYS A 56 8.60 -5.66 -12.96
C LYS A 56 7.19 -5.89 -13.51
N GLU A 57 6.49 -6.92 -13.04
CA GLU A 57 5.09 -7.18 -13.43
C GLU A 57 4.19 -5.97 -13.17
N LEU A 58 4.36 -5.30 -12.03
CA LEU A 58 3.58 -4.09 -11.71
C LEU A 58 3.93 -2.93 -12.65
N LYS A 59 5.21 -2.71 -12.99
CA LYS A 59 5.60 -1.69 -13.98
C LYS A 59 4.99 -1.94 -15.36
N ASP A 60 5.01 -3.19 -15.80
CA ASP A 60 4.43 -3.59 -17.08
C ASP A 60 2.89 -3.39 -17.06
N ALA A 61 2.23 -3.71 -15.94
CA ALA A 61 0.79 -3.47 -15.75
C ALA A 61 0.43 -1.98 -15.72
N ILE A 62 1.24 -1.10 -15.13
CA ILE A 62 1.01 0.35 -15.14
C ILE A 62 1.13 0.92 -16.56
N SER A 63 2.09 0.40 -17.34
CA SER A 63 2.45 0.90 -18.66
C SER A 63 1.42 0.53 -19.74
N GLY A 64 0.78 -0.64 -19.64
CA GLY A 64 -0.14 -1.12 -20.68
C GLY A 64 -1.30 -1.99 -20.21
N GLY A 65 -1.46 -2.20 -18.90
CA GLY A 65 -2.52 -3.03 -18.32
C GLY A 65 -3.83 -2.28 -18.06
N SER A 66 -4.86 -3.04 -17.70
CA SER A 66 -6.13 -2.51 -17.20
C SER A 66 -6.02 -2.12 -15.72
N THR A 67 -6.94 -1.28 -15.23
CA THR A 67 -7.04 -0.94 -13.80
C THR A 67 -7.11 -2.19 -12.91
N GLN A 68 -7.77 -3.25 -13.38
CA GLN A 68 -7.82 -4.53 -12.67
C GLN A 68 -6.45 -5.22 -12.64
N ALA A 69 -5.74 -5.28 -13.77
CA ALA A 69 -4.41 -5.88 -13.83
C ALA A 69 -3.41 -5.16 -12.90
N ILE A 70 -3.50 -3.83 -12.79
CA ILE A 70 -2.68 -3.06 -11.85
C ILE A 70 -3.03 -3.43 -10.41
N LYS A 71 -4.33 -3.54 -10.07
CA LYS A 71 -4.77 -3.96 -8.72
C LYS A 71 -4.28 -5.35 -8.36
N ASP A 72 -4.38 -6.30 -9.28
CA ASP A 72 -3.94 -7.69 -9.06
C ASP A 72 -2.41 -7.74 -8.87
N ALA A 73 -1.66 -7.01 -9.69
CA ALA A 73 -0.20 -6.92 -9.57
C ALA A 73 0.23 -6.21 -8.27
N MET A 74 -0.48 -5.16 -7.84
CA MET A 74 -0.25 -4.51 -6.54
C MET A 74 -0.49 -5.48 -5.38
N ALA A 75 -1.56 -6.27 -5.42
CA ALA A 75 -1.87 -7.25 -4.38
C ALA A 75 -0.79 -8.35 -4.32
N ALA A 76 -0.38 -8.87 -5.48
CA ALA A 76 0.70 -9.86 -5.57
C ALA A 76 2.04 -9.32 -5.05
N LEU A 77 2.40 -8.07 -5.38
CA LEU A 77 3.62 -7.45 -4.88
C LEU A 77 3.57 -7.28 -3.36
N ASN A 78 2.45 -6.80 -2.81
CA ASN A 78 2.29 -6.66 -1.36
C ASN A 78 2.47 -7.98 -0.62
N GLN A 79 1.97 -9.10 -1.16
CA GLN A 79 2.15 -10.42 -0.55
C GLN A 79 3.64 -10.83 -0.49
N GLU A 80 4.41 -10.58 -1.54
CA GLU A 80 5.85 -10.87 -1.55
C GLU A 80 6.62 -9.94 -0.61
N VAL A 81 6.24 -8.66 -0.51
CA VAL A 81 6.82 -7.71 0.45
C VAL A 81 6.53 -8.10 1.91
N MET A 82 5.35 -8.65 2.19
CA MET A 82 5.05 -9.21 3.52
C MET A 82 5.93 -10.43 3.83
N GLN A 83 6.13 -11.34 2.87
CA GLN A 83 7.04 -12.48 3.04
C GLN A 83 8.50 -12.03 3.21
N LEU A 84 8.91 -10.97 2.53
CA LEU A 84 10.21 -10.32 2.71
C LEU A 84 10.37 -9.84 4.15
N GLY A 85 9.40 -9.08 4.67
CA GLY A 85 9.40 -8.64 6.06
C GLY A 85 9.55 -9.82 7.01
N GLN A 86 8.70 -10.83 6.88
CA GLN A 86 8.77 -12.04 7.71
C GLN A 86 10.13 -12.73 7.65
N SER A 87 10.75 -12.81 6.47
CA SER A 87 12.06 -13.44 6.27
C SER A 87 13.19 -12.68 6.97
N ILE A 88 13.11 -11.35 6.99
CA ILE A 88 14.06 -10.48 7.70
C ILE A 88 13.87 -10.59 9.21
N TYR A 89 12.62 -10.49 9.69
CA TYR A 89 12.29 -10.51 11.13
C TYR A 89 12.49 -11.89 11.77
N SER A 90 12.39 -12.97 11.00
CA SER A 90 12.63 -14.33 11.49
C SER A 90 14.11 -14.67 11.63
N GLN A 91 15.03 -13.77 11.24
CA GLN A 91 16.45 -13.95 11.55
C GLN A 91 16.71 -13.57 13.01
N PRO A 92 17.21 -14.49 13.86
CA PRO A 92 17.53 -14.19 15.24
C PRO A 92 18.75 -13.24 15.27
N GLY A 93 18.52 -11.97 15.64
CA GLY A 93 19.61 -11.05 15.99
C GLY A 93 19.63 -9.64 15.36
N GLN A 94 18.57 -9.17 14.69
CA GLN A 94 18.54 -7.78 14.20
C GLN A 94 17.59 -6.88 15.00
N PRO A 95 18.04 -5.68 15.42
CA PRO A 95 17.17 -4.71 16.09
C PRO A 95 16.12 -4.19 15.10
N ASN A 96 14.87 -4.24 15.57
CA ASN A 96 13.65 -3.72 14.98
C ASN A 96 13.84 -2.56 14.00
N ALA A 97 13.62 -2.80 12.71
CA ALA A 97 13.38 -1.76 11.71
C ALA A 97 11.87 -1.45 11.69
N ASP A 98 11.45 -0.70 12.71
CA ASP A 98 10.09 -0.19 12.94
C ASP A 98 9.28 0.07 11.64
N PRO A 99 8.11 -0.57 11.43
CA PRO A 99 7.22 -0.23 10.32
C PRO A 99 6.40 1.02 10.70
N ALA A 100 7.08 2.13 10.98
CA ALA A 100 6.47 3.40 11.35
C ALA A 100 7.00 4.54 10.46
N SER A 101 6.83 4.42 9.15
CA SER A 101 6.99 5.57 8.25
C SER A 101 6.05 5.49 7.06
N ALA A 102 4.75 5.37 7.36
CA ALA A 102 3.67 5.72 6.45
C ALA A 102 2.84 6.84 7.08
N SER A 103 3.48 7.99 7.34
CA SER A 103 2.78 9.23 7.67
C SER A 103 3.05 10.24 6.57
N ALA A 104 2.01 10.51 5.80
CA ALA A 104 1.94 11.50 4.73
C ALA A 104 2.39 12.90 5.18
N PRO A 105 3.05 13.70 4.32
CA PRO A 105 3.26 15.11 4.58
C PRO A 105 2.06 15.90 4.05
N GLY A 106 1.22 16.42 4.96
CA GLY A 106 -0.03 17.09 4.61
C GLY A 106 -0.50 18.12 5.64
N SER A 107 0.29 19.18 5.81
CA SER A 107 -0.10 20.56 6.14
C SER A 107 -1.17 20.87 7.20
N SER A 108 -0.71 21.47 8.30
CA SER A 108 -1.24 22.67 8.96
C SER A 108 -2.70 22.69 9.45
N ARG A 109 -2.87 22.80 10.77
CA ARG A 109 -3.46 24.02 11.38
C ARG A 109 -3.32 24.06 12.90
N SER A 110 -3.03 25.27 13.34
CA SER A 110 -2.80 25.75 14.70
C SER A 110 -3.97 25.57 15.68
N THR A 111 -3.57 25.52 16.96
CA THR A 111 -4.20 26.09 18.17
C THR A 111 -5.27 25.32 18.97
N ARG A 112 -4.95 25.24 20.27
CA ARG A 112 -5.80 25.30 21.49
C ARG A 112 -6.15 24.00 22.23
N LYS A 113 -5.32 23.73 23.25
CA LYS A 113 -5.65 23.52 24.68
C LYS A 113 -7.14 23.48 25.07
N THR A 114 -7.56 22.33 25.60
CA THR A 114 -8.40 22.03 26.80
C THR A 114 -8.61 20.50 26.79
N ALA A 115 -8.10 19.73 27.76
CA ALA A 115 -8.72 19.34 29.04
C ALA A 115 -9.95 18.42 28.87
N ASP A 116 -9.98 17.35 29.68
CA ASP A 116 -10.93 16.21 29.68
C ASP A 116 -10.83 15.30 28.45
N GLY A 117 -10.67 13.98 28.53
CA GLY A 117 -11.19 13.04 29.51
C GLY A 117 -11.75 11.87 28.68
N ASP A 118 -11.52 10.66 29.13
CA ASP A 118 -12.09 9.40 28.63
C ASP A 118 -11.31 8.61 27.56
N ASP A 119 -10.53 7.67 28.08
CA ASP A 119 -10.00 6.47 27.45
C ASP A 119 -11.18 5.54 27.11
N VAL A 120 -11.85 5.77 25.97
CA VAL A 120 -12.90 4.86 25.48
C VAL A 120 -12.25 3.70 24.72
N ILE A 121 -11.77 2.72 25.50
CA ILE A 121 -11.56 1.35 25.05
C ILE A 121 -12.89 0.62 25.25
N GLU A 122 -13.70 0.48 24.20
CA GLU A 122 -14.84 -0.44 24.22
C GLU A 122 -14.56 -1.60 23.25
N ALA A 123 -14.00 -2.65 23.84
CA ALA A 123 -13.84 -3.95 23.24
C ALA A 123 -15.20 -4.63 23.04
N ASP A 124 -15.37 -5.21 21.85
CA ASP A 124 -16.08 -6.46 21.57
C ASP A 124 -17.38 -6.75 22.36
N PHE A 125 -18.54 -6.56 21.72
CA PHE A 125 -19.63 -7.53 21.92
C PHE A 125 -20.45 -7.70 20.64
N THR A 126 -20.21 -8.84 20.00
CA THR A 126 -20.98 -9.40 18.91
C THR A 126 -22.43 -9.65 19.35
N ASN A 127 -23.37 -9.04 18.63
CA ASN A 127 -24.80 -9.31 18.75
C ASN A 127 -25.07 -10.74 18.28
N SER A 128 -25.45 -11.61 19.21
CA SER A 128 -26.10 -12.88 18.89
C SER A 128 -27.11 -13.24 19.97
N LYS A 129 -28.36 -12.98 19.58
CA LYS A 129 -29.62 -13.65 19.95
C LYS A 129 -30.49 -13.02 21.03
#